data_AF-A0A954HV17-F1
#
_entry.id   AF-A0A954HV17-F1
#
_cell.length_a   1.000
_cell.length_b   1.000
_cell.length_c   1.000
_cell.angle_alpha   90.00
_cell.angle_beta   90.00
_cell.angle_gamma   90.00
#
_symmetry.space_group_name_H-M   'P 1'
#
loop_
_entity.id
_entity.type
_entity.pdbx_description
1 polymer ?
#
loop_
_entity_poly.entity_id
_entity_poly.type
_entity_poly.pdbx_seq_one_letter_code
_entity_poly.pdbx_strand_id
1 'polypeptide(L)'
;MIDSPGTSTVARESQRLWAMGLFVVVGLAFVWWMASPPKDDGSTPVDLQAGAALPLSELVGSAKCAECHRDQAADHARSGHSHTFAFTKDSPVAMALCGQEVPTPDGSGHFAYECDGDGLMVSLPERFGDKRFPIEIALGSGAHAVTFLTLTEAYDADEGRIGVEHAYTWFNARGELGVTPGQEHWIPERDIEHFGKSHQGVDLTRCIDCHTTTFELDGARLSHVVPSVQCEQCHGPGRAHVEAAELQQSDRLLTTIRRSQNVAEEIALCGTCHRLPQDVTADRLKRYPPSVSRFQPIGLLQSRCYLESPDELTCTTCHATHGPAADRSLIEHVAVCQGCHREGQSALCAAGHTDQCIDCHMRPMELIPGIVFRDHWIRRRPNLDADADPADVPTVSGEPAQP
;
A
#
# COMPACT_ATOMS: atom_id res chain seq x y z
N MET A 1 -54.32 53.85 31.31
CA MET A 1 -53.40 54.79 30.64
C MET A 1 -52.02 54.65 31.26
N ILE A 2 -51.12 53.91 30.62
CA ILE A 2 -49.68 54.21 30.57
C ILE A 2 -49.28 53.77 29.16
N ASP A 3 -48.87 54.71 28.32
CA ASP A 3 -48.47 54.45 26.93
C ASP A 3 -46.94 54.42 26.81
N SER A 4 -46.42 53.58 25.91
CA SER A 4 -44.99 53.39 25.71
C SER A 4 -44.37 54.50 24.84
N PRO A 5 -43.23 55.10 25.21
CA PRO A 5 -42.47 55.95 24.31
C PRO A 5 -41.67 55.11 23.31
N GLY A 6 -41.78 55.45 22.02
CA GLY A 6 -41.13 54.71 20.93
C GLY A 6 -39.61 54.90 20.87
N THR A 7 -38.89 53.83 20.54
CA THR A 7 -37.46 53.88 20.22
C THR A 7 -37.21 54.67 18.94
N SER A 8 -36.30 55.64 18.98
CA SER A 8 -36.03 56.55 17.86
C SER A 8 -35.42 55.86 16.63
N THR A 9 -35.83 56.31 15.44
CA THR A 9 -35.41 55.79 14.13
C THR A 9 -33.90 55.81 13.91
N VAL A 10 -33.21 56.81 14.46
CA VAL A 10 -31.76 57.04 14.33
C VAL A 10 -30.92 55.85 14.80
N ALA A 11 -31.36 55.12 15.84
CA ALA A 11 -30.64 53.96 16.36
C ALA A 11 -30.68 52.74 15.41
N ARG A 12 -31.72 52.63 14.57
CA ARG A 12 -31.85 51.55 13.57
C ARG A 12 -31.04 51.83 12.30
N GLU A 13 -30.87 53.10 11.92
CA GLU A 13 -30.06 53.45 10.74
C GLU A 13 -28.57 53.28 11.02
N SER A 14 -28.08 53.68 12.20
CA SER A 14 -26.68 53.44 12.57
C SER A 14 -26.35 51.95 12.61
N GLN A 15 -27.18 51.12 13.26
CA GLN A 15 -26.99 49.66 13.28
C GLN A 15 -27.00 49.02 11.88
N ARG A 16 -27.84 49.53 10.95
CA ARG A 16 -27.85 49.06 9.56
C ARG A 16 -26.57 49.44 8.81
N LEU A 17 -26.06 50.65 8.99
CA LEU A 17 -24.80 51.10 8.38
C LEU A 17 -23.59 50.30 8.92
N TRP A 18 -23.54 50.03 10.22
CA TRP A 18 -22.52 49.16 10.82
C TRP A 18 -22.59 47.71 10.31
N ALA A 19 -23.80 47.12 10.23
CA ALA A 19 -23.97 45.78 9.70
C ALA A 19 -23.59 45.69 8.22
N MET A 20 -23.99 46.67 7.40
CA MET A 20 -23.69 46.70 5.97
C MET A 20 -22.19 46.92 5.71
N GLY A 21 -21.53 47.76 6.52
CA GLY A 21 -20.07 47.90 6.52
C GLY A 21 -19.35 46.60 6.88
N LEU A 22 -19.83 45.88 7.91
CA LEU A 22 -19.28 44.59 8.31
C LEU A 22 -19.43 43.52 7.21
N PHE A 23 -20.59 43.43 6.56
CA PHE A 23 -20.80 42.53 5.43
C PHE A 23 -19.92 42.86 4.22
N VAL A 24 -19.68 44.13 3.92
CA VAL A 24 -18.74 44.53 2.85
C VAL A 24 -17.29 44.17 3.21
N VAL A 25 -16.87 44.39 4.46
CA VAL A 25 -15.51 44.03 4.91
C VAL A 25 -15.31 42.52 4.92
N VAL A 26 -16.26 41.73 5.43
CA VAL A 26 -16.20 40.27 5.41
C VAL A 26 -16.27 39.71 3.98
N GLY A 27 -17.12 40.29 3.13
CA GLY A 27 -17.20 39.92 1.71
C GLY A 27 -15.91 40.19 0.95
N LEU A 28 -15.30 41.36 1.14
CA LEU A 28 -14.00 41.71 0.54
C LEU A 28 -12.86 40.84 1.10
N ALA A 29 -12.86 40.52 2.39
CA ALA A 29 -11.89 39.60 2.98
C ALA A 29 -12.05 38.17 2.43
N PHE A 30 -13.28 37.69 2.22
CA PHE A 30 -13.56 36.38 1.64
C PHE A 30 -13.20 36.30 0.15
N VAL A 31 -13.47 37.36 -0.62
CA VAL A 31 -13.02 37.46 -2.02
C VAL A 31 -11.50 37.54 -2.10
N TRP A 32 -10.83 38.28 -1.21
CA TRP A 32 -9.37 38.31 -1.13
C TRP A 32 -8.78 36.96 -0.70
N TRP A 33 -9.45 36.22 0.19
CA TRP A 33 -9.04 34.87 0.59
C TRP A 33 -9.19 33.85 -0.55
N MET A 34 -10.28 33.91 -1.34
CA MET A 34 -10.45 33.05 -2.52
C MET A 34 -9.58 33.45 -3.72
N ALA A 35 -9.22 34.72 -3.85
CA ALA A 35 -8.37 35.23 -4.93
C ALA A 35 -6.87 35.24 -4.58
N SER A 36 -6.51 35.05 -3.31
CA SER A 36 -5.14 34.76 -2.93
C SER A 36 -4.82 33.33 -3.32
N PRO A 37 -3.75 33.05 -4.10
CA PRO A 37 -3.28 31.68 -4.23
C PRO A 37 -2.96 31.14 -2.82
N PRO A 38 -3.13 29.82 -2.57
CA PRO A 38 -2.66 29.22 -1.34
C PRO A 38 -1.18 29.61 -1.17
N LYS A 39 -0.82 30.10 0.02
CA LYS A 39 0.58 30.31 0.34
C LYS A 39 1.22 28.94 0.33
N ASP A 40 2.22 28.73 -0.54
CA ASP A 40 3.22 27.70 -0.32
C ASP A 40 3.72 27.90 1.12
N ASP A 41 3.42 26.94 1.99
CA ASP A 41 3.82 26.94 3.40
C ASP A 41 5.28 26.48 3.57
N GLY A 42 6.00 26.31 2.45
CA GLY A 42 7.34 25.76 2.42
C GLY A 42 7.36 24.24 2.57
N SER A 43 6.22 23.57 2.74
CA SER A 43 6.13 22.15 2.45
C SER A 43 6.17 21.98 0.93
N THR A 44 7.39 21.91 0.41
CA THR A 44 7.63 21.21 -0.86
C THR A 44 6.88 19.89 -0.77
N PRO A 45 5.99 19.55 -1.72
CA PRO A 45 5.57 18.17 -1.90
C PRO A 45 6.85 17.35 -1.90
N VAL A 46 6.94 16.33 -1.05
CA VAL A 46 8.10 15.43 -1.08
C VAL A 46 8.06 14.80 -2.46
N ASP A 47 8.93 15.31 -3.34
CA ASP A 47 9.10 14.81 -4.69
C ASP A 47 9.75 13.43 -4.54
N LEU A 48 8.89 12.43 -4.31
CA LEU A 48 9.21 11.02 -4.41
C LEU A 48 9.43 10.69 -5.88
N GLN A 49 10.42 11.36 -6.50
CA GLN A 49 11.13 10.81 -7.63
C GLN A 49 11.47 9.38 -7.26
N ALA A 50 11.11 8.44 -8.16
CA ALA A 50 11.50 7.04 -8.06
C ALA A 50 12.98 7.01 -7.67
N GLY A 51 13.25 6.51 -6.47
CA GLY A 51 14.50 6.78 -5.78
C GLY A 51 15.66 6.33 -6.66
N ALA A 52 16.55 7.24 -7.03
CA ALA A 52 17.71 6.90 -7.85
C ALA A 52 18.38 5.67 -7.25
N ALA A 53 18.46 4.59 -8.02
CA ALA A 53 18.76 3.25 -7.54
C ALA A 53 19.94 3.29 -6.57
N LEU A 54 19.75 2.72 -5.37
CA LEU A 54 20.80 2.73 -4.35
C LEU A 54 22.03 2.06 -4.97
N PRO A 55 23.18 2.76 -5.07
CA PRO A 55 24.35 2.20 -5.73
C PRO A 55 24.79 0.93 -5.02
N LEU A 56 25.21 -0.10 -5.79
CA LEU A 56 25.70 -1.36 -5.21
C LEU A 56 27.02 -1.19 -4.45
N SER A 57 27.74 -0.10 -4.70
CA SER A 57 28.64 0.52 -3.73
C SER A 57 27.86 1.45 -2.80
N GLU A 58 28.06 1.33 -1.50
CA GLU A 58 27.30 1.88 -0.35
C GLU A 58 26.32 0.88 0.27
N LEU A 59 25.79 -0.09 -0.50
CA LEU A 59 25.10 -1.26 0.06
C LEU A 59 26.09 -2.28 0.65
N VAL A 60 25.71 -2.92 1.77
CA VAL A 60 26.50 -3.98 2.44
C VAL A 60 25.78 -5.32 2.54
N GLY A 61 24.47 -5.35 2.31
CA GLY A 61 23.63 -6.54 2.35
C GLY A 61 23.28 -7.03 3.77
N SER A 62 22.11 -7.65 3.90
CA SER A 62 21.58 -8.16 5.18
C SER A 62 22.52 -9.11 5.93
N ALA A 63 23.38 -9.85 5.22
CA ALA A 63 24.37 -10.72 5.83
C ALA A 63 25.36 -9.95 6.72
N LYS A 64 25.79 -8.74 6.29
CA LYS A 64 26.67 -7.89 7.08
C LYS A 64 25.93 -7.28 8.27
N CYS A 65 24.66 -6.92 8.11
CA CYS A 65 23.80 -6.48 9.22
C CYS A 65 23.67 -7.56 10.31
N ALA A 66 23.52 -8.83 9.90
CA ALA A 66 23.32 -9.97 10.79
C ALA A 66 24.56 -10.31 11.67
N GLU A 67 25.76 -9.85 11.33
CA GLU A 67 26.95 -10.05 12.19
C GLU A 67 26.74 -9.45 13.60
N CYS A 68 26.12 -8.27 13.64
CA CYS A 68 25.83 -7.49 14.85
C CYS A 68 24.36 -7.55 15.28
N HIS A 69 23.41 -7.49 14.33
CA HIS A 69 21.96 -7.41 14.58
C HIS A 69 21.26 -8.77 14.35
N ARG A 70 21.72 -9.79 15.08
CA ARG A 70 21.32 -11.19 14.88
C ARG A 70 19.83 -11.41 15.04
N ASP A 71 19.24 -10.87 16.10
CA ASP A 71 17.83 -11.08 16.43
C ASP A 71 16.93 -10.39 15.39
N GLN A 72 17.25 -9.15 15.02
CA GLN A 72 16.51 -8.41 14.00
C GLN A 72 16.63 -9.08 12.61
N ALA A 73 17.80 -9.64 12.26
CA ALA A 73 17.98 -10.40 11.03
C ALA A 73 17.21 -11.73 11.05
N ALA A 74 17.17 -12.42 12.18
CA ALA A 74 16.42 -13.68 12.36
C ALA A 74 14.90 -13.46 12.32
N ASP A 75 14.41 -12.30 12.78
CA ASP A 75 13.02 -11.86 12.61
C ASP A 75 12.72 -11.49 11.16
N HIS A 76 13.58 -10.66 10.54
CA HIS A 76 13.43 -10.22 9.15
C HIS A 76 13.33 -11.37 8.16
N ALA A 77 14.15 -12.41 8.33
CA ALA A 77 14.13 -13.63 7.50
C ALA A 77 12.81 -14.42 7.56
N ARG A 78 11.98 -14.23 8.60
CA ARG A 78 10.62 -14.81 8.70
C ARG A 78 9.55 -13.88 8.14
N SER A 79 9.80 -12.57 8.06
CA SER A 79 8.82 -11.58 7.63
C SER A 79 8.48 -11.71 6.14
N GLY A 80 7.26 -11.31 5.76
CA GLY A 80 6.88 -11.26 4.35
C GLY A 80 7.77 -10.33 3.51
N HIS A 81 8.37 -9.31 4.13
CA HIS A 81 9.28 -8.37 3.45
C HIS A 81 10.52 -9.04 2.85
N SER A 82 11.07 -10.09 3.48
CA SER A 82 12.25 -10.80 2.94
C SER A 82 11.96 -11.74 1.77
N HIS A 83 10.69 -11.92 1.39
CA HIS A 83 10.27 -12.86 0.34
C HIS A 83 9.45 -12.19 -0.78
N THR A 84 9.42 -10.85 -0.88
CA THR A 84 8.53 -10.15 -1.83
C THR A 84 8.89 -10.30 -3.30
N PHE A 85 10.09 -10.76 -3.67
CA PHE A 85 10.52 -10.93 -5.06
C PHE A 85 11.29 -12.24 -5.27
N ALA A 86 11.03 -12.90 -6.39
CA ALA A 86 11.89 -13.94 -6.95
C ALA A 86 11.95 -13.83 -8.48
N PHE A 87 13.07 -14.24 -9.08
CA PHE A 87 13.04 -14.68 -10.48
C PHE A 87 12.24 -15.99 -10.57
N THR A 88 11.50 -16.22 -11.65
CA THR A 88 10.59 -17.39 -11.72
C THR A 88 11.31 -18.72 -11.57
N LYS A 89 12.51 -18.88 -12.16
CA LYS A 89 13.39 -20.06 -11.96
C LYS A 89 13.68 -20.40 -10.49
N ASP A 90 13.69 -19.40 -9.62
CA ASP A 90 13.99 -19.53 -8.19
C ASP A 90 12.70 -19.56 -7.33
N SER A 91 11.52 -19.44 -7.96
CA SER A 91 10.22 -19.38 -7.28
C SER A 91 9.52 -20.74 -7.26
N PRO A 92 9.28 -21.34 -6.07
CA PRO A 92 8.53 -22.60 -5.96
C PRO A 92 7.11 -22.51 -6.53
N VAL A 93 6.49 -21.32 -6.45
CA VAL A 93 5.14 -21.07 -6.98
C VAL A 93 5.17 -21.04 -8.51
N ALA A 94 6.17 -20.41 -9.13
CA ALA A 94 6.30 -20.43 -10.59
C ALA A 94 6.58 -21.85 -11.10
N MET A 95 7.47 -22.59 -10.43
CA MET A 95 7.80 -23.98 -10.80
C MET A 95 6.61 -24.94 -10.63
N ALA A 96 5.68 -24.67 -9.71
CA ALA A 96 4.44 -25.44 -9.56
C ALA A 96 3.49 -25.30 -10.77
N LEU A 97 3.62 -24.25 -11.59
CA LEU A 97 2.83 -24.06 -12.81
C LEU A 97 3.38 -24.84 -14.03
N CYS A 98 4.57 -25.44 -13.93
CA CYS A 98 5.18 -26.18 -15.05
C CYS A 98 4.28 -27.33 -15.53
N GLY A 99 3.89 -27.30 -16.80
CA GLY A 99 3.00 -28.30 -17.41
C GLY A 99 1.52 -28.11 -17.09
N GLN A 100 1.11 -26.98 -16.52
CA GLN A 100 -0.31 -26.64 -16.33
C GLN A 100 -0.89 -25.95 -17.56
N GLU A 101 -2.16 -26.26 -17.85
CA GLU A 101 -2.99 -25.54 -18.82
C GLU A 101 -4.18 -24.91 -18.10
N VAL A 102 -4.45 -23.63 -18.38
CA VAL A 102 -5.52 -22.86 -17.72
C VAL A 102 -6.26 -22.03 -18.78
N PRO A 103 -7.61 -22.03 -18.82
CA PRO A 103 -8.35 -21.18 -19.76
C PRO A 103 -8.06 -19.71 -19.51
N THR A 104 -7.97 -18.90 -20.58
CA THR A 104 -7.75 -17.46 -20.43
C THR A 104 -8.99 -16.76 -19.84
N PRO A 105 -8.85 -15.69 -19.03
CA PRO A 105 -10.00 -14.99 -18.45
C PRO A 105 -10.92 -14.34 -19.49
N ASP A 106 -10.38 -13.96 -20.66
CA ASP A 106 -11.12 -13.40 -21.79
C ASP A 106 -11.79 -14.46 -22.69
N GLY A 107 -11.57 -15.75 -22.42
CA GLY A 107 -12.08 -16.87 -23.22
C GLY A 107 -11.45 -17.01 -24.62
N SER A 108 -10.32 -16.33 -24.89
CA SER A 108 -9.61 -16.40 -26.17
C SER A 108 -8.85 -17.69 -26.43
N GLY A 109 -8.56 -18.50 -25.40
CA GLY A 109 -7.90 -19.80 -25.54
C GLY A 109 -7.46 -20.38 -24.19
N HIS A 110 -6.31 -21.05 -24.18
CA HIS A 110 -5.69 -21.57 -22.96
C HIS A 110 -4.24 -21.07 -22.84
N PHE A 111 -3.86 -20.63 -21.65
CA PHE A 111 -2.45 -20.50 -21.30
C PHE A 111 -1.88 -21.88 -21.03
N ALA A 112 -0.87 -22.28 -21.79
CA ALA A 112 -0.03 -23.44 -21.47
C ALA A 112 1.29 -22.94 -20.88
N TYR A 113 1.57 -23.37 -19.64
CA TYR A 113 2.76 -23.01 -18.88
C TYR A 113 3.82 -24.10 -18.98
N GLU A 114 5.05 -23.71 -19.27
CA GLU A 114 6.22 -24.59 -19.33
C GLU A 114 7.37 -23.96 -18.55
N CYS A 115 8.37 -24.75 -18.14
CA CYS A 115 9.61 -24.20 -17.58
C CYS A 115 10.83 -24.73 -18.32
N ASP A 116 11.85 -23.87 -18.43
CA ASP A 116 13.18 -24.21 -18.92
C ASP A 116 14.26 -23.82 -17.89
N GLY A 117 15.51 -23.62 -18.34
CA GLY A 117 16.62 -23.23 -17.48
C GLY A 117 16.61 -21.76 -17.03
N ASP A 118 15.88 -20.90 -17.75
CA ASP A 118 15.81 -19.45 -17.48
C ASP A 118 14.56 -19.07 -16.67
N GLY A 119 13.49 -19.88 -16.73
CA GLY A 119 12.38 -19.79 -15.79
C GLY A 119 11.06 -20.34 -16.29
N LEU A 120 9.98 -19.66 -15.90
CA LEU A 120 8.62 -19.94 -16.35
C LEU A 120 8.37 -19.30 -17.72
N MET A 121 7.71 -20.03 -18.61
CA MET A 121 7.29 -19.64 -19.94
C MET A 121 5.78 -19.81 -20.07
N VAL A 122 5.14 -18.97 -20.89
CA VAL A 122 3.72 -19.11 -21.24
C VAL A 122 3.53 -19.08 -22.76
N SER A 123 2.53 -19.82 -23.23
CA SER A 123 2.04 -19.75 -24.61
C SER A 123 0.52 -19.62 -24.63
N LEU A 124 -0.01 -19.07 -25.72
CA LEU A 124 -1.44 -19.02 -26.03
C LEU A 124 -1.60 -19.50 -27.49
N PRO A 125 -1.63 -20.83 -27.74
CA PRO A 125 -1.51 -21.39 -29.08
C PRO A 125 -2.62 -20.95 -30.04
N GLU A 126 -3.84 -20.73 -29.53
CA GLU A 126 -5.00 -20.30 -30.32
C GLU A 126 -4.79 -18.92 -30.98
N ARG A 127 -3.91 -18.07 -30.43
CA ARG A 127 -3.55 -16.76 -31.00
C ARG A 127 -2.15 -16.74 -31.64
N PHE A 128 -1.15 -17.38 -31.02
CA PHE A 128 0.26 -17.21 -31.40
C PHE A 128 0.93 -18.46 -31.98
N GLY A 129 0.23 -19.59 -32.07
CA GLY A 129 0.81 -20.88 -32.46
C GLY A 129 1.88 -21.34 -31.48
N ASP A 130 2.94 -22.00 -31.98
CA ASP A 130 4.01 -22.59 -31.16
C ASP A 130 4.95 -21.57 -30.45
N LYS A 131 4.58 -20.28 -30.43
CA LYS A 131 5.36 -19.22 -29.78
C LYS A 131 5.21 -19.31 -28.26
N ARG A 132 6.33 -19.19 -27.57
CA ARG A 132 6.46 -19.14 -26.10
C ARG A 132 7.07 -17.81 -25.69
N PHE A 133 6.58 -17.26 -24.58
CA PHE A 133 6.95 -15.94 -24.05
C PHE A 133 7.46 -16.10 -22.62
N PRO A 134 8.58 -15.46 -22.24
CA PRO A 134 9.16 -15.60 -20.91
C PRO A 134 8.36 -14.86 -19.84
N ILE A 135 8.28 -15.46 -18.66
CA ILE A 135 7.80 -14.85 -17.42
C ILE A 135 9.00 -14.79 -16.48
N GLU A 136 9.59 -13.60 -16.35
CA GLU A 136 10.88 -13.44 -15.67
C GLU A 136 10.75 -13.31 -14.15
N ILE A 137 9.69 -12.63 -13.69
CA ILE A 137 9.57 -12.13 -12.31
C ILE A 137 8.31 -12.68 -11.63
N ALA A 138 8.45 -13.06 -10.35
CA ALA A 138 7.38 -13.38 -9.43
C ALA A 138 7.36 -12.35 -8.27
N LEU A 139 6.23 -11.66 -8.09
CA LEU A 139 6.02 -10.60 -7.12
C LEU A 139 5.02 -11.03 -6.04
N GLY A 140 5.44 -10.98 -4.78
CA GLY A 140 4.61 -11.25 -3.61
C GLY A 140 5.26 -12.28 -2.67
N SER A 141 5.04 -12.11 -1.37
CA SER A 141 5.68 -12.92 -0.32
C SER A 141 5.14 -14.36 -0.20
N GLY A 142 4.21 -14.76 -1.06
CA GLY A 142 3.47 -16.01 -0.93
C GLY A 142 2.48 -16.07 0.25
N ALA A 143 2.49 -15.10 1.18
CA ALA A 143 1.58 -15.12 2.34
C ALA A 143 0.10 -15.04 1.92
N HIS A 144 -0.22 -14.10 1.03
CA HIS A 144 -1.54 -13.97 0.40
C HIS A 144 -1.51 -14.50 -1.04
N ALA A 145 -0.55 -14.02 -1.83
CA ALA A 145 -0.49 -14.26 -3.26
C ALA A 145 0.91 -14.07 -3.86
N VAL A 146 1.07 -14.55 -5.09
CA VAL A 146 2.19 -14.27 -5.99
C VAL A 146 1.64 -13.95 -7.38
N THR A 147 1.95 -12.77 -7.90
CA THR A 147 1.58 -12.31 -9.26
C THR A 147 2.83 -12.28 -10.14
N PHE A 148 2.70 -12.58 -11.42
CA PHE A 148 3.84 -12.65 -12.32
C PHE A 148 3.99 -11.40 -13.21
N LEU A 149 5.23 -11.08 -13.56
CA LEU A 149 5.59 -9.93 -14.40
C LEU A 149 6.59 -10.34 -15.48
N THR A 150 6.29 -9.99 -16.73
CA THR A 150 7.24 -10.02 -17.86
C THR A 150 7.69 -8.60 -18.17
N LEU A 151 8.96 -8.39 -18.50
CA LEU A 151 9.46 -7.13 -19.07
C LEU A 151 9.74 -7.31 -20.57
N THR A 152 9.39 -6.32 -21.38
CA THR A 152 9.63 -6.32 -22.83
C THR A 152 9.78 -4.90 -23.36
N GLU A 153 10.45 -4.74 -24.49
CA GLU A 153 10.33 -3.52 -25.30
C GLU A 153 8.92 -3.45 -25.90
N ALA A 154 8.39 -2.24 -26.07
CA ALA A 154 7.20 -1.99 -26.87
C ALA A 154 7.47 -2.31 -28.35
N TYR A 155 6.40 -2.58 -29.10
CA TYR A 155 6.49 -2.73 -30.56
C TYR A 155 6.68 -1.37 -31.26
N ASP A 156 6.12 -0.29 -30.69
CA ASP A 156 6.42 1.07 -31.11
C ASP A 156 7.61 1.59 -30.30
N ALA A 157 8.65 2.06 -31.00
CA ALA A 157 9.87 2.57 -30.36
C ALA A 157 9.63 3.84 -29.54
N ASP A 158 8.56 4.60 -29.83
CA ASP A 158 8.20 5.80 -29.07
C ASP A 158 7.48 5.48 -27.74
N GLU A 159 7.00 4.24 -27.55
CA GLU A 159 6.39 3.77 -26.29
C GLU A 159 7.41 3.24 -25.25
N GLY A 160 8.65 2.92 -25.67
CA GLY A 160 9.72 2.46 -24.79
C GLY A 160 9.44 1.11 -24.12
N ARG A 161 9.67 1.00 -22.79
CA ARG A 161 9.57 -0.26 -22.04
C ARG A 161 8.14 -0.54 -21.57
N ILE A 162 7.71 -1.79 -21.74
CA ILE A 162 6.46 -2.35 -21.18
C ILE A 162 6.79 -3.43 -20.15
N GLY A 163 5.99 -3.51 -19.09
CA GLY A 163 5.87 -4.73 -18.30
C GLY A 163 4.43 -5.25 -18.31
N VAL A 164 4.26 -6.56 -18.36
CA VAL A 164 2.95 -7.21 -18.38
C VAL A 164 2.74 -7.93 -17.06
N GLU A 165 1.84 -7.38 -16.24
CA GLU A 165 1.31 -8.02 -15.04
C GLU A 165 0.33 -9.11 -15.49
N HIS A 166 0.73 -10.37 -15.36
CA HIS A 166 0.01 -11.49 -15.94
C HIS A 166 -1.42 -11.60 -15.41
N ALA A 167 -2.33 -12.09 -16.26
CA ALA A 167 -3.75 -12.20 -15.98
C ALA A 167 -4.10 -13.17 -14.85
N TYR A 168 -3.17 -14.04 -14.45
CA TYR A 168 -3.30 -14.97 -13.34
C TYR A 168 -2.33 -14.68 -12.19
N THR A 169 -2.87 -14.74 -10.99
CA THR A 169 -2.18 -14.67 -9.70
C THR A 169 -2.39 -15.99 -8.95
N TRP A 170 -1.34 -16.49 -8.30
CA TRP A 170 -1.44 -17.61 -7.37
C TRP A 170 -1.98 -17.15 -6.03
N PHE A 171 -3.03 -17.79 -5.51
CA PHE A 171 -3.65 -17.47 -4.23
C PHE A 171 -3.34 -18.53 -3.18
N ASN A 172 -2.49 -18.20 -2.22
CA ASN A 172 -1.98 -19.14 -1.23
C ASN A 172 -3.08 -19.73 -0.33
N ALA A 173 -4.09 -18.92 0.02
CA ALA A 173 -5.22 -19.38 0.84
C ALA A 173 -6.12 -20.42 0.14
N ARG A 174 -6.09 -20.48 -1.20
CA ARG A 174 -6.88 -21.42 -2.01
C ARG A 174 -6.03 -22.54 -2.62
N GLY A 175 -4.73 -22.32 -2.80
CA GLY A 175 -3.82 -23.28 -3.45
C GLY A 175 -4.06 -23.40 -4.96
N GLU A 176 -4.50 -22.32 -5.61
CA GLU A 176 -4.88 -22.28 -7.02
C GLU A 176 -4.57 -20.92 -7.67
N LEU A 177 -4.59 -20.89 -9.01
CA LEU A 177 -4.59 -19.65 -9.78
C LEU A 177 -5.98 -19.03 -9.82
N GLY A 178 -6.04 -17.70 -9.85
CA GLY A 178 -7.24 -16.94 -10.18
C GLY A 178 -6.89 -15.62 -10.84
N VAL A 179 -7.90 -14.91 -11.37
CA VAL A 179 -7.67 -13.66 -12.10
C VAL A 179 -6.97 -12.63 -11.21
N THR A 180 -5.95 -11.97 -11.75
CA THR A 180 -5.17 -10.94 -11.06
C THR A 180 -6.06 -9.76 -10.65
N PRO A 181 -5.99 -9.27 -9.39
CA PRO A 181 -6.92 -8.27 -8.88
C PRO A 181 -6.94 -6.97 -9.70
N GLY A 182 -8.12 -6.59 -10.20
CA GLY A 182 -8.30 -5.45 -11.10
C GLY A 182 -8.18 -5.78 -12.59
N GLN A 183 -8.06 -7.06 -12.97
CA GLN A 183 -8.11 -7.54 -14.36
C GLN A 183 -9.38 -8.36 -14.68
N GLU A 184 -10.35 -8.45 -13.76
CA GLU A 184 -11.55 -9.30 -13.86
C GLU A 184 -12.48 -8.94 -15.03
N HIS A 185 -12.41 -7.68 -15.49
CA HIS A 185 -13.16 -7.14 -16.62
C HIS A 185 -12.22 -6.46 -17.63
N TRP A 186 -10.94 -6.84 -17.64
CA TRP A 186 -9.96 -6.32 -18.58
C TRP A 186 -10.24 -6.85 -19.99
N ILE A 187 -10.17 -5.95 -20.99
CA ILE A 187 -10.31 -6.29 -22.41
C ILE A 187 -8.97 -5.92 -23.06
N PRO A 188 -8.20 -6.88 -23.60
CA PRO A 188 -6.97 -6.60 -24.30
C PRO A 188 -7.20 -5.70 -25.53
N GLU A 189 -6.43 -4.62 -25.65
CA GLU A 189 -6.41 -3.75 -26.84
C GLU A 189 -5.25 -4.11 -27.78
N ARG A 190 -4.16 -4.66 -27.22
CA ARG A 190 -2.95 -5.09 -27.95
C ARG A 190 -2.69 -6.59 -27.79
N ASP A 191 -2.01 -7.19 -28.77
CA ASP A 191 -1.70 -8.64 -28.75
C ASP A 191 -1.02 -9.09 -27.44
N ILE A 192 -0.06 -8.31 -26.92
CA ILE A 192 0.66 -8.65 -25.70
C ILE A 192 -0.23 -8.65 -24.45
N GLU A 193 -1.36 -7.92 -24.47
CA GLU A 193 -2.26 -7.78 -23.33
C GLU A 193 -3.19 -8.99 -23.15
N HIS A 194 -3.22 -9.93 -24.10
CA HIS A 194 -3.87 -11.22 -23.90
C HIS A 194 -3.19 -12.06 -22.81
N PHE A 195 -1.94 -11.77 -22.43
CA PHE A 195 -1.28 -12.39 -21.29
C PHE A 195 -1.57 -11.68 -19.96
N GLY A 196 -2.10 -10.45 -19.98
CA GLY A 196 -2.39 -9.65 -18.79
C GLY A 196 -2.24 -8.15 -19.03
N LYS A 197 -2.48 -7.35 -17.99
CA LYS A 197 -2.43 -5.90 -18.09
C LYS A 197 -1.00 -5.37 -18.27
N SER A 198 -0.81 -4.52 -19.28
CA SER A 198 0.43 -3.79 -19.49
C SER A 198 0.56 -2.55 -18.59
N HIS A 199 1.77 -2.30 -18.11
CA HIS A 199 2.18 -1.11 -17.35
C HIS A 199 3.44 -0.51 -17.98
N GLN A 200 3.63 0.80 -17.87
CA GLN A 200 4.77 1.57 -18.42
C GLN A 200 5.23 2.62 -17.40
N GLY A 201 6.44 3.17 -17.60
CA GLY A 201 6.97 4.29 -16.83
C GLY A 201 6.94 4.07 -15.31
N VAL A 202 6.45 5.06 -14.57
CA VAL A 202 6.43 5.06 -13.08
C VAL A 202 5.61 3.90 -12.51
N ASP A 203 4.48 3.54 -13.12
CA ASP A 203 3.64 2.44 -12.62
C ASP A 203 4.37 1.09 -12.72
N LEU A 204 5.10 0.87 -13.81
CA LEU A 204 5.95 -0.30 -13.99
C LEU A 204 7.11 -0.35 -12.99
N THR A 205 7.87 0.74 -12.87
CA THR A 205 9.02 0.81 -11.95
C THR A 205 8.56 0.58 -10.51
N ARG A 206 7.40 1.12 -10.12
CA ARG A 206 6.83 0.96 -8.77
C ARG A 206 6.52 -0.50 -8.40
N CYS A 207 6.16 -1.35 -9.37
CA CYS A 207 6.01 -2.79 -9.11
C CYS A 207 7.32 -3.44 -8.64
N ILE A 208 8.47 -2.97 -9.14
CA ILE A 208 9.79 -3.51 -8.82
C ILE A 208 10.36 -2.82 -7.57
N ASP A 209 10.22 -1.49 -7.44
CA ASP A 209 10.64 -0.70 -6.27
C ASP A 209 10.04 -1.23 -4.96
N CYS A 210 8.73 -1.56 -4.96
CA CYS A 210 8.04 -2.05 -3.77
C CYS A 210 8.39 -3.50 -3.40
N HIS A 211 9.06 -4.22 -4.29
CA HIS A 211 9.35 -5.65 -4.14
C HIS A 211 10.87 -5.96 -4.08
N THR A 212 11.73 -4.96 -4.21
CA THR A 212 13.19 -5.11 -4.16
C THR A 212 13.81 -4.06 -3.23
N THR A 213 15.11 -4.16 -2.98
CA THR A 213 15.89 -3.17 -2.21
C THR A 213 16.67 -2.22 -3.12
N THR A 214 17.13 -2.73 -4.27
CA THR A 214 17.63 -1.94 -5.38
C THR A 214 17.63 -2.82 -6.63
N PHE A 215 17.62 -2.17 -7.79
CA PHE A 215 17.80 -2.80 -9.09
C PHE A 215 18.25 -1.72 -10.08
N GLU A 216 18.83 -2.15 -11.19
CA GLU A 216 19.00 -1.33 -12.38
C GLU A 216 18.13 -1.87 -13.51
N LEU A 217 17.69 -0.98 -14.39
CA LEU A 217 16.61 -1.23 -15.33
C LEU A 217 16.99 -0.61 -16.69
N ASP A 218 17.49 -1.42 -17.62
CA ASP A 218 18.05 -1.00 -18.92
C ASP A 218 17.28 -1.66 -20.09
N GLY A 219 16.85 -0.90 -21.10
CA GLY A 219 15.98 -1.39 -22.20
C GLY A 219 14.67 -2.05 -21.75
N ALA A 220 14.67 -3.39 -21.69
CA ALA A 220 13.66 -4.23 -21.02
C ALA A 220 14.25 -5.14 -19.92
N ARG A 221 15.58 -5.14 -19.76
CA ARG A 221 16.35 -6.00 -18.88
C ARG A 221 16.41 -5.45 -17.45
N LEU A 222 16.33 -6.37 -16.49
CA LEU A 222 16.62 -6.13 -15.07
C LEU A 222 18.05 -6.58 -14.73
N SER A 223 18.78 -5.77 -13.97
CA SER A 223 20.14 -6.06 -13.50
C SER A 223 20.38 -5.55 -12.07
N HIS A 224 21.52 -5.93 -11.47
CA HIS A 224 21.96 -5.40 -10.17
C HIS A 224 20.91 -5.50 -9.04
N VAL A 225 20.07 -6.53 -9.11
CA VAL A 225 18.93 -6.73 -8.20
C VAL A 225 19.41 -7.21 -6.83
N VAL A 226 19.03 -6.47 -5.79
CA VAL A 226 18.94 -6.99 -4.42
C VAL A 226 17.46 -7.35 -4.19
N PRO A 227 17.09 -8.64 -4.25
CA PRO A 227 15.69 -9.05 -4.20
C PRO A 227 15.09 -8.80 -2.82
N SER A 228 13.77 -8.69 -2.80
CA SER A 228 12.97 -8.47 -1.59
C SER A 228 13.23 -7.14 -0.87
N VAL A 229 12.38 -6.81 0.10
CA VAL A 229 12.52 -5.63 0.97
C VAL A 229 13.46 -5.97 2.12
N GLN A 230 14.75 -5.72 1.91
CA GLN A 230 15.85 -5.98 2.85
C GLN A 230 16.11 -4.79 3.79
N CYS A 231 17.00 -4.98 4.75
CA CYS A 231 17.34 -4.00 5.79
C CYS A 231 17.57 -2.58 5.24
N GLU A 232 18.31 -2.47 4.13
CA GLU A 232 18.72 -1.21 3.53
C GLU A 232 17.57 -0.52 2.77
N GLN A 233 16.48 -1.23 2.43
CA GLN A 233 15.27 -0.63 1.87
C GLN A 233 14.50 0.22 2.91
N CYS A 234 14.67 -0.07 4.21
CA CYS A 234 14.13 0.74 5.31
C CYS A 234 15.20 1.63 5.97
N HIS A 235 16.46 1.18 6.05
CA HIS A 235 17.54 1.89 6.74
C HIS A 235 18.52 2.65 5.84
N GLY A 236 18.36 2.59 4.51
CA GLY A 236 19.28 3.20 3.56
C GLY A 236 20.60 2.43 3.47
N PRO A 237 21.56 2.90 2.64
CA PRO A 237 22.83 2.22 2.44
C PRO A 237 23.66 2.11 3.73
N GLY A 238 24.10 0.89 4.04
CA GLY A 238 24.70 0.55 5.32
C GLY A 238 26.21 0.79 5.43
N ARG A 239 26.94 1.06 4.34
CA ARG A 239 28.42 1.17 4.35
C ARG A 239 28.95 2.12 5.39
N ALA A 240 28.52 3.39 5.37
CA ALA A 240 28.99 4.40 6.31
C ALA A 240 28.70 4.05 7.78
N HIS A 241 27.61 3.31 8.04
CA HIS A 241 27.26 2.81 9.37
C HIS A 241 28.16 1.64 9.81
N VAL A 242 28.42 0.69 8.92
CA VAL A 242 29.35 -0.43 9.17
C VAL A 242 30.76 0.09 9.42
N GLU A 243 31.27 1.01 8.58
CA GLU A 243 32.58 1.62 8.76
C GLU A 243 32.68 2.37 10.11
N ALA A 244 31.65 3.13 10.48
CA ALA A 244 31.59 3.80 11.78
C ALA A 244 31.58 2.80 12.95
N ALA A 245 30.90 1.66 12.82
CA ALA A 245 30.88 0.60 13.85
C ALA A 245 32.22 -0.11 13.99
N GLU A 246 32.86 -0.48 12.88
CA GLU A 246 34.18 -1.13 12.87
C GLU A 246 35.28 -0.19 13.42
N LEU A 247 35.17 1.11 13.17
CA LEU A 247 36.04 2.16 13.73
C LEU A 247 35.63 2.61 15.15
N GLN A 248 34.58 2.04 15.74
CA GLN A 248 34.06 2.37 17.09
C GLN A 248 33.65 3.85 17.26
N GLN A 249 33.19 4.49 16.19
CA GLN A 249 32.75 5.89 16.14
C GLN A 249 31.28 6.01 16.55
N SER A 250 31.02 5.83 17.85
CA SER A 250 29.67 5.77 18.43
C SER A 250 28.80 7.01 18.16
N ASP A 251 29.42 8.17 18.02
CA ASP A 251 28.79 9.45 17.68
C ASP A 251 28.25 9.49 16.24
N ARG A 252 28.82 8.68 15.33
CA ARG A 252 28.43 8.61 13.92
C ARG A 252 27.40 7.54 13.62
N LEU A 253 27.30 6.47 14.43
CA LEU A 253 26.37 5.35 14.20
C LEU A 253 24.93 5.79 13.92
N LEU A 254 24.46 6.81 14.63
CA LEU A 254 23.10 7.33 14.53
C LEU A 254 22.91 8.38 13.42
N THR A 255 23.96 8.84 12.75
CA THR A 255 23.90 9.83 11.65
C THR A 255 24.25 9.23 10.29
N THR A 256 24.80 8.02 10.25
CA THR A 256 25.19 7.28 9.03
C THR A 256 24.15 6.24 8.57
N ILE A 257 22.96 6.21 9.18
CA ILE A 257 21.88 5.26 8.85
C ILE A 257 20.53 5.97 8.93
N ARG A 258 19.59 5.63 8.03
CA ARG A 258 18.23 6.22 8.04
C ARG A 258 17.44 5.68 9.24
N ARG A 259 16.81 6.62 9.95
CA ARG A 259 15.66 6.40 10.83
C ARG A 259 14.61 7.46 10.54
N SER A 260 13.35 7.14 10.82
CA SER A 260 12.32 8.14 11.07
C SER A 260 12.62 8.89 12.38
N GLN A 261 12.53 10.22 12.37
CA GLN A 261 12.67 11.07 13.55
C GLN A 261 11.31 11.41 14.18
N ASN A 262 10.21 11.21 13.45
CA ASN A 262 8.85 11.56 13.84
C ASN A 262 7.82 10.65 13.14
N VAL A 263 6.55 10.79 13.51
CA VAL A 263 5.42 9.99 12.99
C VAL A 263 5.26 10.13 11.47
N ALA A 264 5.33 11.36 10.95
CA ALA A 264 5.14 11.63 9.53
C ALA A 264 6.22 10.95 8.67
N GLU A 265 7.48 10.95 9.12
CA GLU A 265 8.59 10.26 8.45
C GLU A 265 8.42 8.73 8.47
N GLU A 266 7.94 8.13 9.57
CA GLU A 266 7.69 6.67 9.60
C GLU A 266 6.55 6.29 8.66
N ILE A 267 5.43 7.02 8.71
CA ILE A 267 4.29 6.78 7.83
C ILE A 267 4.65 7.00 6.37
N ALA A 268 5.48 8.00 6.04
CA ALA A 268 5.98 8.23 4.69
C ALA A 268 6.87 7.07 4.20
N LEU A 269 7.77 6.55 5.06
CA LEU A 269 8.65 5.43 4.74
C LEU A 269 7.86 4.14 4.46
N CYS A 270 6.90 3.79 5.32
CA CYS A 270 6.02 2.65 5.06
C CYS A 270 5.13 2.90 3.84
N GLY A 271 4.66 4.15 3.68
CA GLY A 271 3.82 4.63 2.60
C GLY A 271 4.45 4.58 1.20
N THR A 272 5.77 4.49 1.06
CA THR A 272 6.42 4.24 -0.24
C THR A 272 5.82 3.00 -0.93
N CYS A 273 5.66 1.91 -0.17
CA CYS A 273 5.11 0.65 -0.66
C CYS A 273 3.63 0.48 -0.31
N HIS A 274 3.26 0.77 0.95
CA HIS A 274 1.89 0.62 1.44
C HIS A 274 0.93 1.75 1.02
N ARG A 275 1.42 2.70 0.21
CA ARG A 275 0.73 3.84 -0.39
C ARG A 275 0.18 4.87 0.60
N LEU A 276 0.28 6.13 0.20
CA LEU A 276 -0.27 7.28 0.90
C LEU A 276 -1.52 7.80 0.18
N PRO A 277 -2.33 8.69 0.78
CA PRO A 277 -3.54 9.19 0.15
C PRO A 277 -3.31 9.84 -1.22
N GLN A 278 -2.16 10.49 -1.45
CA GLN A 278 -1.80 11.08 -2.75
C GLN A 278 -1.50 10.04 -3.86
N ASP A 279 -1.29 8.76 -3.53
CA ASP A 279 -1.03 7.68 -4.50
C ASP A 279 -2.31 7.08 -5.12
N VAL A 280 -3.48 7.62 -4.78
CA VAL A 280 -4.79 7.13 -5.24
C VAL A 280 -5.71 8.30 -5.61
N THR A 281 -6.67 8.03 -6.49
CA THR A 281 -7.60 9.09 -6.95
C THR A 281 -8.53 9.55 -5.82
N ALA A 282 -8.90 10.84 -5.84
CA ALA A 282 -9.83 11.43 -4.87
C ALA A 282 -11.19 10.68 -4.81
N ASP A 283 -11.64 10.11 -5.93
CA ASP A 283 -12.83 9.25 -5.96
C ASP A 283 -12.62 7.95 -5.17
N ARG A 284 -11.48 7.26 -5.31
CA ARG A 284 -11.19 6.05 -4.52
C ARG A 284 -10.97 6.35 -3.05
N LEU A 285 -10.38 7.49 -2.70
CA LEU A 285 -10.32 7.97 -1.31
C LEU A 285 -11.72 8.15 -0.71
N LYS A 286 -12.61 8.79 -1.48
CA LYS A 286 -13.98 9.10 -1.04
C LYS A 286 -14.87 7.86 -0.93
N ARG A 287 -14.77 6.93 -1.88
CA ARG A 287 -15.57 5.70 -1.89
C ARG A 287 -15.03 4.63 -0.94
N TYR A 288 -13.72 4.62 -0.69
CA TYR A 288 -13.02 3.64 0.16
C TYR A 288 -13.43 2.17 -0.12
N PRO A 289 -13.33 1.69 -1.38
CA PRO A 289 -13.66 0.31 -1.71
C PRO A 289 -12.71 -0.67 -0.97
N PRO A 290 -13.07 -1.96 -0.81
CA PRO A 290 -12.25 -2.96 -0.11
C PRO A 290 -10.79 -3.00 -0.58
N SER A 291 -10.55 -2.74 -1.87
CA SER A 291 -9.23 -2.64 -2.49
C SER A 291 -8.33 -1.47 -2.06
N VAL A 292 -8.82 -0.57 -1.20
CA VAL A 292 -8.02 0.45 -0.50
C VAL A 292 -7.52 -0.05 0.87
N SER A 293 -8.17 -1.04 1.49
CA SER A 293 -7.77 -1.55 2.82
C SER A 293 -6.37 -2.19 2.86
N ARG A 294 -5.86 -2.65 1.71
CA ARG A 294 -4.47 -3.12 1.52
C ARG A 294 -3.42 -2.00 1.64
N PHE A 295 -3.84 -0.74 1.65
CA PHE A 295 -3.00 0.45 1.77
C PHE A 295 -3.22 1.10 3.14
N GLN A 296 -2.57 0.53 4.15
CA GLN A 296 -2.84 0.78 5.57
C GLN A 296 -2.71 2.26 5.98
N PRO A 297 -1.72 3.05 5.51
CA PRO A 297 -1.63 4.48 5.81
C PRO A 297 -2.87 5.26 5.38
N ILE A 298 -3.52 4.91 4.27
CA ILE A 298 -4.71 5.60 3.78
C ILE A 298 -5.87 5.50 4.78
N GLY A 299 -6.03 4.34 5.42
CA GLY A 299 -7.01 4.17 6.50
C GLY A 299 -6.56 4.84 7.80
N LEU A 300 -5.32 4.63 8.21
CA LEU A 300 -4.80 5.16 9.47
C LEU A 300 -4.93 6.69 9.51
N LEU A 301 -4.52 7.39 8.45
CA LEU A 301 -4.58 8.85 8.33
C LEU A 301 -6.02 9.41 8.31
N GLN A 302 -7.03 8.58 8.03
CA GLN A 302 -8.46 8.96 8.11
C GLN A 302 -9.09 8.60 9.47
N SER A 303 -8.36 7.89 10.34
CA SER A 303 -8.87 7.41 11.62
C SER A 303 -8.94 8.54 12.64
N ARG A 304 -10.07 8.63 13.35
CA ARG A 304 -10.27 9.71 14.33
C ARG A 304 -9.21 9.68 15.44
N CYS A 305 -8.78 8.50 15.88
CA CYS A 305 -7.70 8.38 16.85
C CYS A 305 -6.41 9.02 16.34
N TYR A 306 -5.97 8.71 15.11
CA TYR A 306 -4.80 9.34 14.50
C TYR A 306 -4.94 10.87 14.39
N LEU A 307 -6.11 11.35 13.95
CA LEU A 307 -6.37 12.79 13.83
C LEU A 307 -6.41 13.53 15.18
N GLU A 308 -6.70 12.83 16.29
CA GLU A 308 -6.71 13.38 17.65
C GLU A 308 -5.40 13.12 18.43
N SER A 309 -4.52 12.24 17.93
CA SER A 309 -3.19 11.93 18.48
C SER A 309 -2.11 11.79 17.38
N PRO A 310 -1.89 12.82 16.53
CA PRO A 310 -1.08 12.71 15.32
C PRO A 310 0.42 12.47 15.58
N ASP A 311 0.91 12.77 16.79
CA ASP A 311 2.29 12.56 17.22
C ASP A 311 2.49 11.26 18.03
N GLU A 312 1.44 10.46 18.23
CA GLU A 312 1.48 9.26 19.10
C GLU A 312 1.34 7.92 18.35
N LEU A 313 0.76 7.90 17.13
CA LEU A 313 0.43 6.67 16.42
C LEU A 313 1.23 6.48 15.14
N THR A 314 2.07 5.43 15.13
CA THR A 314 2.89 4.99 13.99
C THR A 314 2.56 3.56 13.57
N CYS A 315 3.19 3.05 12.51
CA CYS A 315 3.08 1.64 12.12
C CYS A 315 3.72 0.72 13.20
N THR A 316 4.89 1.12 13.73
CA THR A 316 5.63 0.45 14.82
C THR A 316 4.89 0.44 16.16
N THR A 317 3.96 1.38 16.36
CA THR A 317 3.10 1.40 17.55
C THR A 317 2.27 0.12 17.64
N CYS A 318 1.78 -0.39 16.49
CA CYS A 318 0.93 -1.59 16.42
C CYS A 318 1.68 -2.86 15.98
N HIS A 319 2.65 -2.79 15.07
CA HIS A 319 3.32 -3.96 14.48
C HIS A 319 4.80 -4.08 14.86
N ALA A 320 5.37 -5.29 14.73
CA ALA A 320 6.81 -5.48 14.69
C ALA A 320 7.37 -5.04 13.33
N THR A 321 8.53 -4.37 13.30
CA THR A 321 9.20 -3.94 12.04
C THR A 321 9.92 -5.06 11.32
N HIS A 322 10.53 -5.95 12.10
CA HIS A 322 11.40 -6.99 11.58
C HIS A 322 10.71 -8.33 11.51
N GLY A 323 9.79 -8.67 12.43
CA GLY A 323 9.03 -9.93 12.36
C GLY A 323 7.86 -9.87 11.38
N PRO A 324 7.21 -11.02 11.09
CA PRO A 324 5.86 -11.06 10.55
C PRO A 324 4.90 -10.12 11.29
N ALA A 325 3.97 -9.48 10.57
CA ALA A 325 2.98 -8.59 11.17
C ALA A 325 2.06 -9.28 12.20
N ALA A 326 1.98 -10.61 12.15
CA ALA A 326 1.23 -11.47 13.06
C ALA A 326 2.00 -11.90 14.33
N ASP A 327 3.29 -11.55 14.49
CA ASP A 327 4.09 -11.93 15.66
C ASP A 327 3.58 -11.27 16.96
N ARG A 328 2.87 -10.13 16.86
CA ARG A 328 2.18 -9.51 18.01
C ARG A 328 0.78 -10.09 18.18
N SER A 329 0.47 -10.49 19.41
CA SER A 329 -0.82 -11.07 19.78
C SER A 329 -1.97 -10.06 19.73
N LEU A 330 -3.21 -10.57 19.70
CA LEU A 330 -4.42 -9.75 19.80
C LEU A 330 -4.44 -8.92 21.10
N ILE A 331 -3.96 -9.49 22.22
CA ILE A 331 -3.93 -8.84 23.53
C ILE A 331 -2.99 -7.62 23.51
N GLU A 332 -1.82 -7.74 22.87
CA GLU A 332 -0.86 -6.64 22.74
C GLU A 332 -1.41 -5.50 21.87
N HIS A 333 -2.07 -5.83 20.76
CA HIS A 333 -2.74 -4.80 19.94
C HIS A 333 -3.88 -4.12 20.70
N VAL A 334 -4.68 -4.86 21.47
CA VAL A 334 -5.77 -4.30 22.29
C VAL A 334 -5.23 -3.41 23.42
N ALA A 335 -4.07 -3.73 23.99
CA ALA A 335 -3.40 -2.88 24.96
C ALA A 335 -3.01 -1.50 24.38
N VAL A 336 -2.64 -1.43 23.09
CA VAL A 336 -2.43 -0.14 22.40
C VAL A 336 -3.73 0.68 22.39
N CYS A 337 -4.86 0.07 22.03
CA CYS A 337 -6.16 0.74 22.07
C CYS A 337 -6.48 1.26 23.48
N GLN A 338 -6.31 0.41 24.50
CA GLN A 338 -6.60 0.72 25.90
C GLN A 338 -5.68 1.79 26.53
N GLY A 339 -4.51 2.06 25.94
CA GLY A 339 -3.61 3.15 26.36
C GLY A 339 -4.33 4.51 26.37
N CYS A 340 -5.16 4.76 25.37
CA CYS A 340 -6.00 5.97 25.27
C CYS A 340 -7.49 5.68 25.55
N HIS A 341 -8.00 4.50 25.17
CA HIS A 341 -9.40 4.10 25.34
C HIS A 341 -9.68 3.39 26.67
N ARG A 342 -9.54 4.12 27.78
CA ARG A 342 -9.91 3.64 29.13
C ARG A 342 -11.08 4.41 29.74
N GLU A 343 -11.65 3.83 30.79
CA GLU A 343 -12.72 4.44 31.57
C GLU A 343 -12.30 5.83 32.10
N GLY A 344 -13.19 6.81 31.98
CA GLY A 344 -12.92 8.20 32.36
C GLY A 344 -12.10 9.02 31.35
N GLN A 345 -11.56 8.42 30.28
CA GLN A 345 -10.85 9.14 29.21
C GLN A 345 -11.53 9.01 27.84
N SER A 346 -12.20 7.89 27.58
CA SER A 346 -13.07 7.73 26.41
C SER A 346 -14.42 7.14 26.79
N ALA A 347 -15.42 7.28 25.92
CA ALA A 347 -16.71 6.64 26.12
C ALA A 347 -16.54 5.12 26.06
N LEU A 348 -17.06 4.42 27.09
CA LEU A 348 -17.08 2.96 27.13
C LEU A 348 -17.76 2.38 25.88
N CYS A 349 -17.31 1.21 25.44
CA CYS A 349 -17.88 0.53 24.28
C CYS A 349 -19.39 0.30 24.48
N ALA A 350 -20.21 0.80 23.57
CA ALA A 350 -21.68 0.67 23.66
C ALA A 350 -22.16 -0.79 23.58
N ALA A 351 -21.34 -1.69 23.01
CA ALA A 351 -21.59 -3.13 22.98
C ALA A 351 -21.05 -3.88 24.22
N GLY A 352 -20.45 -3.17 25.19
CA GLY A 352 -19.96 -3.76 26.45
C GLY A 352 -18.61 -4.49 26.35
N HIS A 353 -18.01 -4.60 25.16
CA HIS A 353 -16.69 -5.22 24.98
C HIS A 353 -15.56 -4.36 25.56
N THR A 354 -14.66 -4.99 26.32
CA THR A 354 -13.43 -4.37 26.85
C THR A 354 -12.15 -4.85 26.16
N ASP A 355 -12.22 -5.97 25.45
CA ASP A 355 -11.09 -6.70 24.88
C ASP A 355 -11.22 -7.01 23.37
N GLN A 356 -12.40 -6.84 22.78
CA GLN A 356 -12.70 -7.17 21.38
C GLN A 356 -12.79 -5.91 20.50
N CYS A 357 -11.75 -5.08 20.53
CA CYS A 357 -11.72 -3.83 19.77
C CYS A 357 -11.59 -4.05 18.25
N ILE A 358 -10.69 -4.96 17.84
CA ILE A 358 -10.22 -5.07 16.45
C ILE A 358 -11.33 -5.56 15.51
N ASP A 359 -12.10 -6.60 15.87
CA ASP A 359 -13.09 -7.16 14.94
C ASP A 359 -14.24 -6.21 14.59
N CYS A 360 -14.53 -5.21 15.44
CA CYS A 360 -15.52 -4.18 15.14
C CYS A 360 -14.92 -2.88 14.55
N HIS A 361 -13.75 -2.46 15.02
CA HIS A 361 -13.14 -1.18 14.62
C HIS A 361 -12.15 -1.28 13.46
N MET A 362 -11.56 -2.46 13.24
CA MET A 362 -10.64 -2.81 12.16
C MET A 362 -11.17 -4.06 11.44
N ARG A 363 -12.37 -3.92 10.86
CA ARG A 363 -13.09 -5.05 10.24
C ARG A 363 -12.25 -5.73 9.15
N PRO A 364 -12.37 -7.06 8.98
CA PRO A 364 -11.82 -7.71 7.79
C PRO A 364 -12.54 -7.17 6.55
N MET A 365 -11.76 -6.83 5.53
CA MET A 365 -12.21 -6.41 4.21
C MET A 365 -11.67 -7.45 3.21
N GLU A 366 -12.56 -8.21 2.60
CA GLU A 366 -12.19 -9.12 1.52
C GLU A 366 -11.97 -8.31 0.23
N LEU A 367 -10.79 -8.45 -0.37
CA LEU A 367 -10.47 -7.83 -1.66
C LEU A 367 -11.08 -8.65 -2.80
N ILE A 368 -10.86 -9.97 -2.73
CA ILE A 368 -11.36 -11.02 -3.62
C ILE A 368 -11.36 -12.33 -2.81
N PRO A 369 -12.09 -13.38 -3.23
CA PRO A 369 -12.17 -14.65 -2.49
C PRO A 369 -10.82 -15.18 -1.99
N GLY A 370 -10.65 -15.20 -0.67
CA GLY A 370 -9.45 -15.69 0.01
C GLY A 370 -8.32 -14.68 0.22
N ILE A 371 -8.46 -13.42 -0.22
CA ILE A 371 -7.57 -12.31 0.21
C ILE A 371 -8.36 -11.35 1.10
N VAL A 372 -8.00 -11.33 2.38
CA VAL A 372 -8.60 -10.47 3.40
C VAL A 372 -7.54 -9.59 4.05
N PHE A 373 -7.82 -8.29 4.16
CA PHE A 373 -7.01 -7.32 4.91
C PHE A 373 -7.81 -6.78 6.10
N ARG A 374 -7.15 -6.30 7.14
CA ARG A 374 -7.82 -5.57 8.24
C ARG A 374 -7.92 -4.08 7.87
N ASP A 375 -9.13 -3.52 7.93
CA ASP A 375 -9.38 -2.09 7.70
C ASP A 375 -8.60 -1.26 8.71
N HIS A 376 -7.62 -0.48 8.23
CA HIS A 376 -6.85 0.45 9.08
C HIS A 376 -7.55 1.79 9.26
N TRP A 377 -8.74 2.01 8.68
CA TRP A 377 -9.59 3.15 9.01
C TRP A 377 -10.39 2.87 10.29
N ILE A 378 -9.68 2.93 11.42
CA ILE A 378 -10.16 2.65 12.77
C ILE A 378 -11.31 3.60 13.14
N ARG A 379 -12.55 3.08 13.15
CA ARG A 379 -13.76 3.87 13.46
C ARG A 379 -14.91 3.03 14.00
N ARG A 380 -15.88 3.67 14.65
CA ARG A 380 -17.18 3.06 14.95
C ARG A 380 -18.08 3.16 13.72
N ARG A 381 -18.54 2.02 13.19
CA ARG A 381 -19.52 1.95 12.09
C ARG A 381 -20.93 1.81 12.69
N PRO A 382 -21.82 2.82 12.63
CA PRO A 382 -23.10 2.79 13.36
C PRO A 382 -24.19 1.93 12.70
N ASN A 383 -24.07 1.62 11.40
CA ASN A 383 -24.88 0.62 10.72
C ASN A 383 -23.94 -0.42 10.12
N LEU A 384 -24.20 -1.71 10.36
CA LEU A 384 -23.37 -2.78 9.80
C LEU A 384 -23.67 -3.03 8.32
N ASP A 385 -24.93 -2.81 7.91
CA ASP A 385 -25.47 -3.19 6.59
C ASP A 385 -25.48 -2.04 5.56
N ALA A 386 -25.31 -0.78 5.99
CA ALA A 386 -25.47 0.41 5.12
C ALA A 386 -24.19 0.84 4.39
N ASP A 387 -23.04 0.26 4.77
CA ASP A 387 -21.72 0.55 4.20
C ASP A 387 -21.29 -0.48 3.13
N ALA A 388 -22.10 -1.51 2.87
CA ALA A 388 -21.88 -2.45 1.79
C ALA A 388 -22.35 -1.81 0.48
N ASP A 389 -21.44 -1.59 -0.47
CA ASP A 389 -21.83 -1.41 -1.86
C ASP A 389 -22.54 -2.72 -2.30
N PRO A 390 -23.75 -2.69 -2.90
CA PRO A 390 -24.37 -3.90 -3.42
C PRO A 390 -23.54 -4.63 -4.49
N ALA A 391 -22.48 -4.02 -5.02
CA ALA A 391 -21.46 -4.69 -5.84
C ALA A 391 -20.43 -5.52 -5.04
N ASP A 392 -20.24 -5.24 -3.75
CA ASP A 392 -19.25 -5.90 -2.86
C ASP A 392 -19.86 -7.03 -1.99
N VAL A 393 -21.12 -7.43 -2.23
CA VAL A 393 -21.76 -8.55 -1.51
C VAL A 393 -21.66 -9.83 -2.34
N PRO A 394 -20.76 -10.78 -2.03
CA PRO A 394 -20.74 -12.07 -2.72
C PRO A 394 -22.04 -12.84 -2.45
N THR A 395 -22.66 -13.35 -3.51
CA THR A 395 -23.85 -14.20 -3.42
C THR A 395 -23.46 -15.58 -2.91
N VAL A 396 -23.45 -15.76 -1.57
CA VAL A 396 -23.20 -17.05 -0.92
C VAL A 396 -24.33 -18.02 -1.25
N SER A 397 -24.15 -18.76 -2.35
CA SER A 397 -24.96 -19.90 -2.75
C SER A 397 -24.24 -21.19 -2.34
N GLY A 398 -24.33 -21.50 -1.04
CA GLY A 398 -23.75 -22.70 -0.47
C GLY A 398 -24.42 -23.04 0.86
N GLU A 399 -25.29 -24.06 0.86
CA GLU A 399 -25.79 -24.64 2.10
C GLU A 399 -24.63 -25.27 2.89
N PRO A 400 -24.62 -25.16 4.24
CA PRO A 400 -23.54 -25.69 5.05
C PRO A 400 -23.55 -27.22 5.00
N ALA A 401 -22.42 -27.81 4.60
CA ALA A 401 -22.18 -29.24 4.80
C ALA A 401 -22.23 -29.55 6.30
N GLN A 402 -23.16 -30.43 6.69
CA GLN A 402 -23.24 -31.01 8.03
C GLN A 402 -22.23 -32.17 8.18
N PRO A 403 -21.84 -32.53 9.42
CA PRO A 403 -20.51 -33.04 9.74
C PRO A 403 -20.22 -34.49 9.34
#